data_AF-A0A368FXX2-F1
#
_entry.id   AF-A0A368FXX2-F1
#
_cell.length_a   1.000
_cell.length_b   1.000
_cell.length_c   1.000
_cell.angle_alpha   90.00
_cell.angle_beta   90.00
_cell.angle_gamma   90.00
#
_symmetry.space_group_name_H-M   'P 1'
#
loop_
_entity.id
_entity.type
_entity.pdbx_description
1 polymer ?
#
loop_
_entity_poly.entity_id
_entity_poly.type
_entity_poly.pdbx_seq_one_letter_code
_entity_poly.pdbx_strand_id
1 'polypeptide(L)'
;MHNDHNTSSFSMTSSNSSASQPEELCLVCQDISTGYHYGVPSCNGCKTFFRRTIMKNQNFVCQYEGKCPVDKSIRCACRHCRFEKCLQVGMDRNAIQQNRDPIGYTKRTRRYPPIKRVESGSEECSPKSSLSNPNESAEDAFLMYLTRVEGLAQTLRLSRFASNSHL
;
A
#
# COMPACT_ATOMS: atom_id res chain seq x y z
N MET A 1 11.54 -30.62 -38.87
CA MET A 1 10.09 -30.71 -38.59
C MET A 1 9.94 -31.46 -37.27
N HIS A 2 9.33 -30.80 -36.27
CA HIS A 2 8.91 -31.28 -34.93
C HIS A 2 10.08 -31.63 -33.97
N ASN A 3 10.43 -30.92 -32.88
CA ASN A 3 9.74 -30.09 -31.86
C ASN A 3 8.92 -30.89 -30.83
N ASP A 4 9.62 -31.53 -29.89
CA ASP A 4 8.99 -32.14 -28.70
C ASP A 4 8.88 -31.11 -27.57
N HIS A 5 7.68 -30.52 -27.48
CA HIS A 5 7.24 -29.77 -26.31
C HIS A 5 6.97 -30.74 -25.16
N ASN A 6 7.82 -30.70 -24.13
CA ASN A 6 7.53 -31.34 -22.85
C ASN A 6 6.53 -30.47 -22.06
N THR A 7 5.24 -30.65 -22.35
CA THR A 7 4.14 -30.09 -21.57
C THR A 7 3.94 -30.96 -20.34
N SER A 8 4.54 -30.58 -19.21
CA SER A 8 4.17 -31.13 -17.90
C SER A 8 2.79 -30.57 -17.52
N SER A 9 1.76 -31.36 -17.76
CA SER A 9 0.37 -31.10 -17.33
C SER A 9 0.30 -30.98 -15.80
N PHE A 10 0.14 -29.76 -15.29
CA PHE A 10 -0.21 -29.54 -13.88
C PHE A 10 -1.68 -29.89 -13.66
N SER A 11 -1.91 -31.03 -13.00
CA SER A 11 -3.24 -31.45 -12.56
C SER A 11 -3.69 -30.56 -11.39
N MET A 12 -4.81 -29.86 -11.56
CA MET A 12 -5.46 -29.13 -10.48
C MET A 12 -6.28 -30.12 -9.62
N THR A 13 -5.72 -30.58 -8.50
CA THR A 13 -6.49 -31.26 -7.47
C THR A 13 -6.97 -30.25 -6.43
N SER A 14 -8.23 -29.86 -6.53
CA SER A 14 -8.97 -29.21 -5.45
C SER A 14 -9.28 -30.25 -4.37
N SER A 15 -8.55 -30.20 -3.26
CA SER A 15 -8.89 -30.97 -2.06
C SER A 15 -8.90 -30.06 -0.84
N ASN A 16 -10.12 -29.67 -0.46
CA ASN A 16 -10.43 -29.01 0.79
C ASN A 16 -10.12 -29.99 1.94
N SER A 17 -9.00 -29.79 2.64
CA SER A 17 -8.59 -30.58 3.80
C SER A 17 -8.07 -29.65 4.89
N SER A 18 -8.80 -29.56 6.00
CA SER A 18 -8.38 -28.94 7.25
C SER A 18 -7.28 -29.77 7.92
N ALA A 19 -6.09 -29.68 7.36
CA ALA A 19 -4.81 -30.05 7.95
C ALA A 19 -3.91 -28.83 7.78
N SER A 20 -3.06 -28.52 8.77
CA SER A 20 -2.11 -27.41 8.72
C SER A 20 -1.34 -27.43 7.40
N GLN A 21 -1.79 -26.61 6.45
CA GLN A 21 -1.23 -26.56 5.10
C GLN A 21 0.26 -26.21 5.22
N PRO A 22 1.17 -26.90 4.51
CA PRO A 22 2.57 -26.50 4.48
C PRO A 22 2.64 -25.02 4.12
N GLU A 23 3.37 -24.22 4.91
CA GLU A 23 3.60 -22.82 4.57
C GLU A 23 4.35 -22.78 3.23
N GLU A 24 3.62 -22.44 2.17
CA GLU A 24 4.21 -22.28 0.85
C GLU A 24 5.19 -21.11 0.87
N LEU A 25 6.36 -21.27 0.24
CA LEU A 25 7.42 -20.27 0.27
C LEU A 25 7.44 -19.44 -1.03
N CYS A 26 7.82 -18.17 -0.90
CA CYS A 26 8.01 -17.28 -2.03
C CYS A 26 9.16 -17.76 -2.91
N LEU A 27 8.88 -18.17 -4.15
CA LEU A 27 9.90 -18.70 -5.07
C LEU A 27 11.02 -17.70 -5.41
N VAL A 28 10.80 -16.40 -5.17
CA VAL A 28 11.80 -15.37 -5.41
C VAL A 28 12.80 -15.24 -4.26
N CYS A 29 12.36 -15.28 -3.01
CA CYS A 29 13.21 -14.90 -1.86
C CYS A 29 13.05 -15.78 -0.62
N GLN A 30 12.34 -16.89 -0.73
CA GLN A 30 12.14 -17.87 0.34
C GLN A 30 11.45 -17.37 1.63
N ASP A 31 10.92 -16.15 1.62
CA ASP A 31 10.02 -15.64 2.66
C ASP A 31 8.65 -16.33 2.56
N ILE A 32 7.85 -16.28 3.62
CA ILE A 32 6.53 -16.92 3.65
C ILE A 32 5.66 -16.33 2.53
N SER A 33 5.09 -17.20 1.69
CA SER A 33 4.16 -16.80 0.62
C SER A 33 2.86 -16.30 1.24
N THR A 34 2.31 -15.22 0.69
CA THR A 34 0.96 -14.75 1.05
C THR A 34 -0.09 -15.24 0.07
N GLY A 35 0.29 -16.16 -0.83
CA GLY A 35 -0.52 -16.70 -1.91
C GLY A 35 0.12 -16.50 -3.28
N TYR A 36 -0.66 -16.75 -4.32
CA TYR A 36 -0.23 -16.63 -5.71
C TYR A 36 -0.39 -15.18 -6.18
N HIS A 37 0.71 -14.54 -6.57
CA HIS A 37 0.68 -13.21 -7.17
C HIS A 37 1.40 -13.26 -8.51
N TYR A 38 0.71 -12.83 -9.56
CA TYR A 38 1.21 -12.86 -10.94
C TYR A 38 1.59 -14.28 -11.40
N GLY A 39 0.82 -15.28 -10.99
CA GLY A 39 0.98 -16.67 -11.44
C GLY A 39 1.86 -17.56 -10.57
N VAL A 40 2.54 -17.04 -9.55
CA VAL A 40 3.48 -17.82 -8.72
C VAL A 40 3.32 -17.56 -7.22
N PRO A 41 3.67 -18.54 -6.36
CA PRO A 41 3.76 -18.35 -4.91
C PRO A 41 4.75 -17.24 -4.56
N SER A 42 4.27 -16.19 -3.89
CA SER A 42 5.13 -15.06 -3.55
C SER A 42 4.69 -14.28 -2.32
N CYS A 43 5.68 -13.65 -1.67
CA CYS A 43 5.44 -12.76 -0.54
C CYS A 43 4.97 -11.37 -0.99
N ASN A 44 4.39 -10.59 -0.07
CA ASN A 44 3.95 -9.20 -0.32
C ASN A 44 5.07 -8.29 -0.85
N GLY A 45 6.31 -8.52 -0.41
CA GLY A 45 7.46 -7.74 -0.85
C GLY A 45 7.76 -7.92 -2.34
N CYS A 46 7.79 -9.17 -2.82
CA CYS A 46 8.07 -9.48 -4.23
C CYS A 46 6.87 -9.14 -5.12
N LYS A 47 5.63 -9.37 -4.66
CA LYS A 47 4.42 -8.87 -5.31
C LYS A 47 4.51 -7.37 -5.60
N THR A 48 4.75 -6.57 -4.56
CA THR A 48 4.74 -5.10 -4.68
C THR A 48 5.90 -4.60 -5.54
N PHE A 49 7.08 -5.22 -5.36
CA PHE A 49 8.25 -4.91 -6.15
C PHE A 49 8.01 -5.17 -7.65
N PHE A 50 7.56 -6.36 -8.01
CA PHE A 50 7.29 -6.75 -9.40
C PHE A 50 6.31 -5.79 -10.07
N ARG A 51 5.17 -5.51 -9.42
CA ARG A 51 4.17 -4.55 -9.91
C ARG A 51 4.77 -3.17 -10.16
N ARG A 52 5.51 -2.63 -9.20
CA ARG A 52 6.11 -1.28 -9.31
C ARG A 52 7.12 -1.22 -10.44
N THR A 53 7.93 -2.27 -10.62
CA THR A 53 8.92 -2.35 -11.69
C THR A 53 8.24 -2.31 -13.06
N ILE A 54 7.19 -3.12 -13.26
CA ILE A 54 6.45 -3.18 -14.53
C ILE A 54 5.68 -1.88 -14.79
N MET A 55 4.87 -1.39 -13.84
CA MET A 55 4.03 -0.20 -14.06
C MET A 55 4.84 1.08 -14.31
N LYS A 56 6.07 1.15 -13.80
CA LYS A 56 6.96 2.28 -14.00
C LYS A 56 8.02 2.02 -15.08
N ASN A 57 7.92 0.91 -15.81
CA ASN A 57 8.88 0.46 -16.81
C ASN A 57 10.34 0.62 -16.33
N GLN A 58 10.62 0.19 -15.10
CA GLN A 58 11.93 0.39 -14.48
C GLN A 58 12.93 -0.62 -15.01
N ASN A 59 14.08 -0.11 -15.46
CA ASN A 59 15.22 -0.91 -15.85
C ASN A 59 16.30 -0.79 -14.78
N PHE A 60 16.81 -1.92 -14.32
CA PHE A 60 17.87 -1.98 -13.32
C PHE A 60 19.13 -2.58 -13.95
N VAL A 61 20.29 -2.13 -13.51
CA VAL A 61 21.59 -2.67 -13.89
C VAL A 61 22.23 -3.29 -12.66
N CYS A 62 22.77 -4.50 -12.79
CA CYS A 62 23.53 -5.13 -11.72
C CYS A 62 24.91 -4.45 -11.62
N GLN A 63 25.39 -4.23 -10.39
CA GLN A 63 26.73 -3.69 -10.14
C GLN A 63 27.80 -4.79 -10.08
N TYR A 64 27.39 -6.05 -10.23
CA TYR A 64 28.21 -7.25 -10.15
C TYR A 64 27.90 -8.14 -11.38
N GLU A 65 28.02 -9.47 -11.24
CA GLU A 65 27.91 -10.44 -12.33
C GLU A 65 26.47 -10.85 -12.69
N GLY A 66 25.44 -10.12 -12.25
CA GLY A 66 24.05 -10.52 -12.49
C GLY A 66 23.57 -11.73 -11.66
N LYS A 67 24.41 -12.30 -10.78
CA LYS A 67 24.10 -13.50 -10.00
C LYS A 67 23.96 -13.24 -8.49
N CYS A 68 23.51 -12.05 -8.10
CA CYS A 68 23.38 -11.72 -6.68
C CYS A 68 22.36 -12.63 -5.99
N PRO A 69 22.65 -13.15 -4.79
CA PRO A 69 21.70 -13.95 -4.04
C PRO A 69 20.46 -13.14 -3.64
N VAL A 70 19.28 -13.76 -3.72
CA VAL A 70 17.99 -13.13 -3.45
C VAL A 70 17.26 -13.97 -2.40
N ASP A 71 17.44 -13.58 -1.14
CA ASP A 71 16.82 -14.18 0.04
C ASP A 71 16.08 -13.12 0.87
N LYS A 72 15.29 -13.53 1.85
CA LYS A 72 14.48 -12.62 2.69
C LYS A 72 15.28 -11.44 3.26
N SER A 73 16.49 -11.70 3.75
CA SER A 73 17.37 -10.72 4.41
C SER A 73 18.02 -9.74 3.43
N ILE A 74 18.35 -10.18 2.21
CA ILE A 74 19.22 -9.43 1.29
C ILE A 74 18.60 -9.15 -0.08
N ARG A 75 17.34 -9.52 -0.33
CA ARG A 75 16.62 -9.25 -1.59
C ARG A 75 16.59 -7.79 -2.02
N CYS A 76 16.88 -6.85 -1.12
CA CYS A 76 16.95 -5.42 -1.44
C CYS A 76 18.33 -4.95 -1.94
N ALA A 77 19.37 -5.78 -1.84
CA ALA A 77 20.74 -5.43 -2.23
C ALA A 77 20.88 -5.19 -3.74
N CYS A 78 20.28 -6.05 -4.58
CA CYS A 78 20.34 -5.91 -6.02
C CYS A 78 18.95 -5.97 -6.66
N ARG A 79 18.46 -4.84 -7.14
CA ARG A 79 17.14 -4.74 -7.82
C ARG A 79 17.11 -5.47 -9.16
N HIS A 80 18.24 -5.48 -9.88
CA HIS A 80 18.37 -6.21 -11.14
C HIS A 80 18.14 -7.71 -10.95
N CYS A 81 18.97 -8.37 -10.14
CA CYS A 81 18.87 -9.81 -9.90
C CYS A 81 17.54 -10.20 -9.24
N ARG A 82 16.99 -9.35 -8.37
CA ARG A 82 15.65 -9.58 -7.81
C ARG A 82 14.58 -9.62 -8.89
N PHE A 83 14.60 -8.65 -9.81
CA PHE A 83 13.61 -8.57 -10.88
C PHE A 83 13.80 -9.68 -11.93
N GLU A 84 15.04 -9.97 -12.29
CA GLU A 84 15.38 -11.11 -13.14
C GLU A 84 14.87 -12.43 -12.54
N LYS A 85 15.11 -12.66 -11.24
CA LYS A 85 14.59 -13.85 -10.55
C LYS A 85 13.06 -13.88 -10.53
N CYS A 86 12.36 -12.75 -10.36
CA CYS A 86 10.90 -12.70 -10.51
C CYS A 86 10.44 -13.25 -11.85
N LEU A 87 11.12 -12.88 -12.95
CA LEU A 87 10.79 -13.36 -14.29
C LEU A 87 11.16 -14.83 -14.47
N GLN A 88 12.32 -15.23 -13.97
CA GLN A 88 12.83 -16.60 -14.06
C GLN A 88 11.91 -17.61 -13.37
N VAL A 89 11.32 -17.25 -12.22
CA VAL A 89 10.35 -18.13 -11.53
C VAL A 89 8.96 -18.11 -12.16
N GLY A 90 8.72 -17.25 -13.16
CA GLY A 90 7.46 -17.22 -13.92
C GLY A 90 6.45 -16.15 -13.49
N MET A 91 6.86 -15.05 -12.83
CA MET A 91 5.92 -13.94 -12.59
C MET A 91 5.48 -13.32 -13.93
N ASP A 92 4.19 -13.38 -14.21
CA ASP A 92 3.61 -12.90 -15.47
C ASP A 92 3.39 -11.39 -15.47
N ARG A 93 3.98 -10.71 -16.46
CA ARG A 93 3.81 -9.26 -16.67
C ARG A 93 2.42 -8.92 -17.18
N ASN A 94 1.82 -9.82 -17.96
CA ASN A 94 0.53 -9.60 -18.60
C ASN A 94 -0.63 -9.65 -17.59
N ALA A 95 -0.41 -10.28 -16.44
CA ALA A 95 -1.33 -10.25 -15.30
C ALA A 95 -1.46 -8.84 -14.65
N ILE A 96 -0.69 -7.84 -15.07
CA ILE A 96 -0.79 -6.46 -14.58
C ILE A 96 -1.59 -5.60 -15.57
N GLN A 97 -2.77 -5.16 -15.15
CA GLN A 97 -3.55 -4.15 -15.88
C GLN A 97 -2.93 -2.76 -15.71
N GLN A 98 -2.59 -2.10 -16.84
CA GLN A 98 -2.01 -0.76 -16.89
C GLN A 98 -3.00 0.31 -16.39
N ASN A 99 -4.24 0.22 -16.86
CA ASN A 99 -5.34 1.08 -16.47
C ASN A 99 -6.19 0.33 -15.45
N ARG A 100 -6.31 0.90 -14.25
CA ARG A 100 -7.32 0.42 -13.31
C ARG A 100 -8.60 1.15 -13.62
N ASP A 101 -9.69 0.41 -13.76
CA ASP A 101 -11.01 1.03 -13.75
C ASP A 101 -11.09 1.91 -12.50
N PRO A 102 -11.53 3.18 -12.64
CA PRO A 102 -11.83 3.99 -11.48
C PRO A 102 -12.75 3.15 -10.60
N ILE A 103 -12.32 2.88 -9.36
CA ILE A 103 -13.21 2.31 -8.37
C ILE A 103 -14.33 3.34 -8.29
N GLY A 104 -15.51 2.98 -8.84
CA GLY A 104 -16.67 3.85 -8.82
C GLY A 104 -16.89 4.35 -7.41
N TYR A 105 -17.51 5.52 -7.26
CA TYR A 105 -17.81 6.07 -5.94
C TYR A 105 -18.47 4.97 -5.10
N THR A 106 -17.74 4.38 -4.16
CA THR A 106 -18.41 3.64 -3.11
C THR A 106 -19.22 4.71 -2.41
N LYS A 107 -20.55 4.58 -2.38
CA LYS A 107 -21.36 5.24 -1.36
C LYS A 107 -20.87 4.68 -0.03
N ARG A 108 -19.70 5.15 0.45
CA ARG A 108 -19.40 5.15 1.87
C ARG A 108 -20.56 5.98 2.38
N THR A 109 -21.58 5.31 2.90
CA THR A 109 -22.60 5.95 3.71
C THR A 109 -21.80 6.70 4.75
N ARG A 110 -21.56 8.00 4.53
CA ARG A 110 -21.01 8.82 5.58
C ARG A 110 -22.06 8.68 6.67
N ARG A 111 -21.71 8.03 7.78
CA ARG A 111 -22.60 7.99 8.95
C ARG A 111 -22.94 9.41 9.43
N TYR A 112 -22.18 10.40 8.95
CA TYR A 112 -22.36 11.80 9.25
C TYR A 112 -22.62 12.62 7.98
N PRO A 113 -23.71 13.42 7.94
CA PRO A 113 -24.00 14.28 6.80
C PRO A 113 -22.89 15.33 6.60
N PRO A 114 -22.62 15.77 5.35
CA PRO A 114 -21.69 16.87 5.11
C PRO A 114 -22.21 18.15 5.81
N ILE A 115 -21.41 18.76 6.68
CA ILE A 115 -21.70 20.08 7.24
C ILE A 115 -21.64 21.08 6.10
N LYS A 116 -22.77 21.74 5.80
CA LYS A 116 -22.84 22.82 4.81
C LYS A 116 -22.11 24.04 5.38
N ARG A 117 -21.13 24.56 4.64
CA ARG A 117 -20.44 25.80 4.98
C ARG A 117 -21.42 26.94 4.77
N VAL A 118 -21.74 27.67 5.84
CA VAL A 118 -22.58 28.88 5.77
C VAL A 118 -21.71 30.03 5.26
N GLU A 119 -22.06 30.60 4.11
CA GLU A 119 -21.49 31.86 3.64
C GLU A 119 -22.21 33.02 4.33
N SER A 120 -21.43 33.88 4.96
CA SER A 120 -21.93 35.04 5.71
C SER A 120 -22.35 36.15 4.75
N GLY A 121 -23.66 36.30 4.55
CA GLY A 121 -24.32 37.46 3.95
C GLY A 121 -25.44 37.92 4.88
N SER A 122 -25.50 39.22 5.11
CA SER A 122 -26.23 39.93 6.17
C SER A 122 -27.77 39.93 6.08
N GLU A 123 -28.38 40.10 7.26
CA GLU A 123 -29.72 40.62 7.59
C GLU A 123 -30.90 39.64 7.86
N GLU A 124 -31.69 40.02 8.86
CA GLU A 124 -32.61 39.27 9.72
C GLU A 124 -33.87 38.69 9.04
N CYS A 125 -34.37 37.56 9.55
CA CYS A 125 -35.54 37.51 10.47
C CYS A 125 -35.89 36.06 10.85
N SER A 126 -36.09 35.80 12.14
CA SER A 126 -36.41 34.50 12.73
C SER A 126 -37.82 33.99 12.34
N PRO A 127 -38.13 32.68 12.49
CA PRO A 127 -38.74 32.25 13.76
C PRO A 127 -38.15 30.97 14.36
N LYS A 128 -38.15 30.98 15.69
CA LYS A 128 -37.64 29.98 16.64
C LYS A 128 -38.17 28.56 16.38
N SER A 129 -37.29 27.57 16.42
CA SER A 129 -37.65 26.26 16.99
C SER A 129 -36.50 25.74 17.86
N SER A 130 -36.84 25.60 19.13
CA SER A 130 -36.03 25.14 20.25
C SER A 130 -35.87 23.63 20.22
N LEU A 131 -34.64 23.13 20.10
CA LEU A 131 -34.25 21.81 20.62
C LEU A 131 -32.77 21.88 21.04
N SER A 132 -32.55 22.01 22.34
CA SER A 132 -31.25 21.91 23.01
C SER A 132 -30.72 20.47 22.94
N ASN A 133 -29.52 20.27 22.39
CA ASN A 133 -28.78 19.01 22.53
C ASN A 133 -27.60 19.18 23.50
N PRO A 134 -27.38 18.28 24.50
CA PRO A 134 -26.63 18.62 25.71
C PRO A 134 -25.12 18.29 25.69
N ASN A 135 -24.44 18.26 24.53
CA ASN A 135 -23.03 17.81 24.51
C ASN A 135 -22.08 18.70 23.69
N GLU A 136 -22.19 20.01 23.87
CA GLU A 136 -21.42 21.02 23.12
C GLU A 136 -20.08 21.42 23.78
N SER A 137 -19.74 20.86 24.95
CA SER A 137 -18.57 21.33 25.72
C SER A 137 -17.30 20.47 25.54
N ALA A 138 -17.44 19.17 25.26
CA ALA A 138 -16.29 18.24 25.22
C ALA A 138 -15.52 18.30 23.89
N GLU A 139 -16.23 18.47 22.77
CA GLU A 139 -15.63 18.52 21.43
C GLU A 139 -14.79 19.81 21.25
N ASP A 140 -15.27 20.94 21.78
CA ASP A 140 -14.55 22.22 21.78
C ASP A 140 -13.30 22.19 22.65
N ALA A 141 -13.38 21.57 23.83
CA ALA A 141 -12.23 21.40 24.71
C ALA A 141 -11.15 20.52 24.06
N PHE A 142 -11.56 19.45 23.36
CA PHE A 142 -10.65 18.56 22.64
C PHE A 142 -9.97 19.26 21.46
N LEU A 143 -10.71 20.04 20.68
CA LEU A 143 -10.16 20.77 19.54
C LEU A 143 -9.19 21.89 20.00
N MET A 144 -9.51 22.57 21.09
CA MET A 144 -8.61 23.54 21.73
C MET A 144 -7.34 22.88 22.28
N TYR A 145 -7.45 21.67 22.84
CA TYR A 145 -6.30 20.90 23.30
C TYR A 145 -5.39 20.48 22.13
N LEU A 146 -5.96 19.94 21.05
CA LEU A 146 -5.19 19.55 19.86
C LEU A 146 -4.44 20.74 19.25
N THR A 147 -5.12 21.88 19.11
CA THR A 147 -4.52 23.12 18.58
C THR A 147 -3.35 23.58 19.45
N ARG A 148 -3.48 23.48 20.79
CA ARG A 148 -2.38 23.80 21.72
C ARG A 148 -1.20 22.84 21.58
N VAL A 149 -1.44 21.53 21.46
CA VAL A 149 -0.38 20.53 21.28
C VAL A 149 0.36 20.73 19.96
N GLU A 150 -0.35 21.03 18.88
CA GLU A 150 0.25 21.33 17.58
C GLU A 150 1.12 22.60 17.64
N GLY A 151 0.65 23.64 18.33
CA GLY A 151 1.42 24.87 18.55
C GLY A 151 2.74 24.61 19.32
N LEU A 152 2.71 23.81 20.38
CA LEU A 152 3.92 23.42 21.13
C LEU A 152 4.87 22.57 20.29
N ALA A 153 4.34 21.67 19.46
CA ALA A 153 5.16 20.89 18.54
C ALA A 153 5.81 21.79 17.46
N GLN A 154 5.11 22.83 17.00
CA GLN A 154 5.64 23.81 16.04
C GLN A 154 6.78 24.63 16.64
N THR A 155 6.63 25.13 17.87
CA THR A 155 7.67 25.92 18.55
C THR A 155 8.93 25.08 18.81
N LEU A 156 8.78 23.83 19.24
CA LEU A 156 9.91 22.90 19.43
C LEU A 156 10.61 22.53 18.12
N ARG A 157 9.88 22.45 17.00
CA ARG A 157 10.50 22.27 15.68
C ARG A 157 11.33 23.49 15.30
N LEU A 158 10.80 24.71 15.49
CA LEU A 158 11.49 25.95 15.14
C LEU A 158 12.68 26.25 16.06
N SER A 159 12.61 25.90 17.35
CA SER A 159 13.75 26.06 18.27
C SER A 159 14.92 25.13 17.92
N ARG A 160 14.63 23.92 17.40
CA ARG A 160 15.66 23.03 16.83
C ARG A 160 16.34 23.60 15.59
N PHE A 161 15.65 24.40 14.78
CA PHE A 161 16.24 25.07 13.62
C PHE A 161 17.08 26.29 14.02
N ALA A 162 16.65 27.08 15.02
CA ALA A 162 17.41 28.24 15.51
C ALA A 162 18.70 27.88 16.26
N SER A 163 18.85 26.63 16.71
CA SER A 163 20.04 26.15 17.43
C SER A 163 21.22 25.78 16.51
N ASN A 164 21.01 25.73 15.19
CA ASN A 164 22.03 25.32 14.21
C ASN A 164 22.49 26.44 13.27
N SER A 165 22.13 27.70 13.55
CA SER A 165 22.57 28.87 12.77
C SER A 165 23.77 29.60 13.37
N HIS A 166 24.54 28.93 14.23
CA HIS A 166 25.79 29.48 14.77
C HIS A 166 26.91 28.43 14.75
N LEU A 167 27.20 27.90 13.56
CA LEU A 167 28.50 27.34 13.16
C LEU A 167 28.71 27.67 11.68
#